data_AF-A0A2X2X1X3-F1
#
_entry.id   AF-A0A2X2X1X3-F1
#
_cell.length_a   1.000
_cell.length_b   1.000
_cell.length_c   1.000
_cell.angle_alpha   90.00
_cell.angle_beta   90.00
_cell.angle_gamma   90.00
#
_symmetry.space_group_name_H-M   'P 1'
#
loop_
_entity.id
_entity.type
_entity.pdbx_description
1 polymer ?
#
loop_
_entity_poly.entity_id
_entity_poly.type
_entity_poly.pdbx_seq_one_letter_code
_entity_poly.pdbx_strand_id
1 'polypeptide(L)'
;MKKTALSLLALGLLSSLPGYAATPAPVPAAIAGHNGPVRIAVIRNLGSDDNTTQFVAGAIQEGKKLGFKVSTFLSNGDDAKFQDFVNQAISQKYDGIILSQGAIRTPPRW
;
A
#
# COMPACT_ATOMS: atom_id res chain seq x y z
N MET A 1 -32.14 -34.78 -42.68
CA MET A 1 -31.28 -35.02 -41.49
C MET A 1 -31.11 -33.71 -40.75
N LYS A 2 -31.47 -33.69 -39.48
CA LYS A 2 -31.51 -32.55 -38.56
C LYS A 2 -30.17 -32.48 -37.80
N LYS A 3 -29.78 -31.29 -37.31
CA LYS A 3 -28.77 -30.99 -36.25
C LYS A 3 -27.56 -30.14 -36.71
N THR A 4 -27.75 -28.87 -37.06
CA THR A 4 -26.65 -27.87 -37.00
C THR A 4 -27.09 -26.48 -36.51
N ALA A 5 -28.39 -26.20 -36.39
CA ALA A 5 -28.87 -24.85 -36.05
C ALA A 5 -28.88 -24.53 -34.53
N LEU A 6 -28.67 -25.52 -33.64
CA LEU A 6 -28.82 -25.30 -32.19
C LEU A 6 -27.57 -24.73 -31.50
N SER A 7 -26.41 -24.72 -32.15
CA SER A 7 -25.14 -24.39 -31.49
C SER A 7 -24.79 -22.90 -31.46
N LEU A 8 -25.47 -22.06 -32.25
CA LEU A 8 -25.18 -20.62 -32.35
C LEU A 8 -25.99 -19.76 -31.36
N LEU A 9 -27.13 -20.26 -30.85
CA LEU A 9 -27.90 -19.53 -29.83
C LEU A 9 -27.28 -19.60 -28.43
N ALA A 10 -26.47 -20.62 -28.13
CA ALA A 10 -25.87 -20.80 -26.80
C ALA A 10 -24.67 -19.88 -26.53
N LEU A 11 -23.99 -19.39 -27.58
CA LEU A 11 -22.85 -18.47 -27.43
C LEU A 11 -23.28 -16.99 -27.27
N GLY A 12 -24.53 -16.66 -27.62
CA GLY A 12 -25.06 -15.30 -27.51
C GLY A 12 -25.64 -14.94 -26.14
N LEU A 13 -25.93 -15.94 -25.29
CA LEU A 13 -26.55 -15.70 -23.97
C LEU A 13 -25.55 -15.44 -22.83
N LEU A 14 -24.23 -15.57 -23.06
CA LEU A 14 -23.22 -15.30 -22.04
C LEU A 14 -22.66 -13.86 -22.06
N SER A 15 -23.05 -13.03 -23.02
CA SER A 15 -22.52 -11.67 -23.19
C SER A 15 -23.39 -10.57 -22.58
N SER A 16 -24.52 -10.90 -21.95
CA SER A 16 -25.50 -9.92 -21.45
C SER A 16 -25.57 -9.78 -19.93
N LEU A 17 -24.64 -10.37 -19.17
CA LEU A 17 -24.51 -10.01 -17.77
C LEU A 17 -23.91 -8.60 -17.70
N PRO A 18 -24.64 -7.57 -17.20
CA PRO A 18 -24.02 -6.31 -16.87
C PRO A 18 -22.98 -6.61 -15.79
N GLY A 19 -21.71 -6.63 -16.18
CA GLY A 19 -20.61 -6.58 -15.25
C GLY A 19 -20.79 -5.29 -14.45
N TYR A 20 -21.13 -5.43 -13.18
CA TYR A 20 -21.10 -4.32 -12.23
C TYR A 20 -19.63 -3.92 -12.10
N ALA A 21 -19.15 -3.11 -13.03
CA ALA A 21 -17.90 -2.40 -12.89
C ALA A 21 -18.11 -1.47 -11.68
N ALA A 22 -17.54 -1.85 -10.54
CA ALA A 22 -17.55 -1.01 -9.35
C ALA A 22 -16.98 0.35 -9.76
N THR A 23 -17.80 1.39 -9.70
CA THR A 23 -17.35 2.75 -9.95
C THR A 23 -16.25 3.02 -8.94
N PRO A 24 -15.01 3.36 -9.37
CA PRO A 24 -13.93 3.61 -8.43
C PRO A 24 -14.38 4.67 -7.43
N ALA A 25 -14.19 4.39 -6.13
CA ALA A 25 -14.49 5.36 -5.10
C ALA A 25 -13.72 6.67 -5.41
N PRO A 26 -14.35 7.85 -5.26
CA PRO A 26 -13.67 9.11 -5.47
C PRO A 26 -12.42 9.20 -4.59
N VAL A 27 -11.34 9.75 -5.14
CA VAL A 27 -10.12 10.00 -4.36
C VAL A 27 -10.45 10.95 -3.20
N PRO A 28 -10.06 10.63 -1.95
CA PRO A 28 -10.30 11.51 -0.82
C PRO A 28 -9.75 12.92 -1.05
N ALA A 29 -10.52 13.95 -0.66
CA ALA A 29 -10.18 15.35 -0.91
C ALA A 29 -8.79 15.76 -0.37
N ALA A 30 -8.38 15.18 0.77
CA ALA A 30 -7.06 15.43 1.37
C ALA A 30 -5.90 14.99 0.46
N ILE A 31 -6.09 13.95 -0.35
CA ILE A 31 -5.10 13.47 -1.33
C ILE A 31 -5.23 14.25 -2.63
N ALA A 32 -6.46 14.50 -3.09
CA ALA A 32 -6.72 15.22 -4.34
C ALA A 32 -6.24 16.69 -4.32
N GLY A 33 -6.33 17.36 -3.16
CA GLY A 33 -5.88 18.74 -2.97
C GLY A 33 -4.44 18.90 -2.50
N HIS A 34 -3.67 17.81 -2.44
CA HIS A 34 -2.30 17.84 -1.92
C HIS A 34 -1.35 18.59 -2.85
N ASN A 35 -0.49 19.45 -2.29
CA ASN A 35 0.50 20.20 -3.07
C ASN A 35 1.79 19.37 -3.23
N GLY A 36 2.05 18.90 -4.44
CA GLY A 36 3.17 18.00 -4.73
C GLY A 36 2.88 16.53 -4.40
N PRO A 37 3.86 15.62 -4.54
CA PRO A 37 3.65 14.21 -4.28
C PRO A 37 3.42 13.96 -2.79
N VAL A 38 2.41 13.16 -2.45
CA VAL A 38 2.19 12.66 -1.10
C VAL A 38 3.41 11.85 -0.65
N ARG A 39 3.97 12.17 0.50
CA ARG A 39 5.20 11.59 1.05
C ARG A 39 4.85 10.52 2.09
N ILE A 40 5.28 9.29 1.86
CA ILE A 40 5.07 8.17 2.76
C ILE A 40 6.41 7.68 3.32
N ALA A 41 6.51 7.58 4.64
CA ALA A 41 7.63 6.94 5.33
C ALA A 41 7.25 5.50 5.68
N VAL A 42 8.07 4.54 5.26
CA VAL A 42 7.93 3.12 5.59
C VAL A 42 9.07 2.76 6.54
N ILE A 43 8.75 2.47 7.79
CA ILE A 43 9.73 2.23 8.85
C ILE A 43 9.54 0.81 9.37
N ARG A 44 10.60 0.01 9.33
CA ARG A 44 10.54 -1.41 9.67
C ARG A 44 11.66 -1.80 10.63
N ASN A 45 11.29 -2.51 11.69
CA ASN A 45 12.21 -2.92 12.75
C ASN A 45 12.86 -4.28 12.51
N LEU A 46 13.28 -4.54 11.28
CA LEU A 46 13.98 -5.74 10.89
C LEU A 46 15.14 -5.38 9.97
N GLY A 47 16.06 -6.33 9.80
CA GLY A 47 17.15 -6.23 8.83
C GLY A 47 16.69 -6.46 7.39
N SER A 48 17.64 -6.53 6.47
CA SER A 48 17.39 -6.67 5.03
C SER A 48 17.21 -8.13 4.59
N ASP A 49 16.37 -8.90 5.30
CA ASP A 49 16.02 -10.25 4.89
C ASP A 49 15.06 -10.26 3.67
N ASP A 50 14.81 -11.44 3.11
CA ASP A 50 13.95 -11.58 1.92
C ASP A 50 12.54 -11.06 2.17
N ASN A 51 11.98 -11.32 3.36
CA ASN A 51 10.66 -10.83 3.74
C ASN A 51 10.62 -9.29 3.77
N THR A 52 11.64 -8.66 4.35
CA THR A 52 11.76 -7.19 4.41
C THR A 52 11.94 -6.60 3.02
N THR A 53 12.76 -7.24 2.17
CA THR A 53 12.97 -6.81 0.79
C THR A 53 11.65 -6.82 0.00
N GLN A 54 10.88 -7.89 0.10
CA GLN A 54 9.57 -8.01 -0.56
C GLN A 54 8.55 -7.00 -0.02
N PHE A 55 8.50 -6.82 1.31
CA PHE A 55 7.63 -5.84 1.94
C PHE A 55 7.92 -4.41 1.45
N VAL A 56 9.20 -4.01 1.45
CA VAL A 56 9.64 -2.69 1.00
C VAL A 56 9.37 -2.50 -0.49
N ALA A 57 9.68 -3.50 -1.31
CA ALA A 57 9.43 -3.46 -2.76
C ALA A 57 7.94 -3.29 -3.06
N GLY A 58 7.06 -4.01 -2.36
CA GLY A 58 5.61 -3.88 -2.49
C GLY A 58 5.11 -2.47 -2.14
N ALA A 59 5.60 -1.91 -1.03
CA ALA A 59 5.23 -0.55 -0.62
C ALA A 59 5.68 0.52 -1.64
N ILE A 60 6.91 0.39 -2.17
CA ILE A 60 7.42 1.30 -3.21
C ILE A 60 6.61 1.15 -4.51
N GLN A 61 6.35 -0.08 -4.93
CA GLN A 61 5.62 -0.36 -6.16
C GLN A 61 4.21 0.24 -6.11
N GLU A 62 3.49 0.03 -5.02
CA GLU A 62 2.14 0.55 -4.87
C GLU A 62 2.13 2.08 -4.71
N GLY A 63 3.01 2.63 -3.87
CA GLY A 63 3.15 4.09 -3.74
C GLY A 63 3.45 4.76 -5.09
N LYS A 64 4.31 4.16 -5.93
CA LYS A 64 4.59 4.68 -7.27
C LYS A 64 3.37 4.67 -8.18
N LYS A 65 2.53 3.63 -8.15
CA LYS A 65 1.28 3.59 -8.93
C LYS A 65 0.32 4.70 -8.52
N LEU A 66 0.31 5.05 -7.23
CA LEU A 66 -0.50 6.13 -6.67
C LEU A 66 0.14 7.53 -6.85
N GLY A 67 1.34 7.63 -7.43
CA GLY A 67 2.05 8.90 -7.57
C GLY A 67 2.69 9.43 -6.28
N PHE A 68 2.83 8.57 -5.26
CA PHE A 68 3.39 8.92 -3.96
C PHE A 68 4.91 8.77 -3.96
N LYS A 69 5.58 9.57 -3.12
CA LYS A 69 7.00 9.46 -2.84
C LYS A 69 7.21 8.62 -1.58
N VAL A 70 7.71 7.39 -1.75
CA VAL A 70 7.97 6.46 -0.65
C VAL A 70 9.43 6.55 -0.20
N SER A 71 9.66 6.72 1.10
CA SER A 71 10.98 6.67 1.75
C SER A 71 11.02 5.52 2.72
N THR A 72 12.10 4.73 2.72
CA THR A 72 12.18 3.48 3.49
C THR A 72 13.31 3.55 4.52
N PHE A 73 13.03 3.04 5.72
CA PHE A 73 13.93 3.09 6.85
C PHE A 73 13.93 1.73 7.56
N LEU A 74 15.12 1.13 7.71
CA LEU A 74 15.31 -0.15 8.39
C LEU A 74 16.15 0.08 9.65
N SER A 75 15.59 -0.25 10.81
CA SER A 75 16.31 -0.12 12.09
C SER A 75 17.09 -1.37 12.49
N ASN A 76 16.99 -2.47 11.73
CA ASN A 76 17.75 -3.71 11.98
C ASN A 76 17.48 -4.33 13.36
N GLY A 77 16.25 -4.20 13.88
CA GLY A 77 15.88 -4.71 15.22
C GLY A 77 16.29 -3.79 16.38
N ASP A 78 16.82 -2.61 16.11
CA ASP A 78 17.11 -1.59 17.12
C ASP A 78 15.89 -0.70 17.38
N ASP A 79 15.26 -0.90 18.54
CA ASP A 79 14.07 -0.16 18.97
C ASP A 79 14.31 1.33 19.20
N ALA A 80 15.53 1.74 19.57
CA ALA A 80 15.86 3.15 19.75
C ALA A 80 15.95 3.83 18.38
N LYS A 81 16.67 3.20 17.44
CA LYS A 81 16.78 3.67 16.05
C LYS A 81 15.41 3.67 15.35
N PHE A 82 14.56 2.70 15.63
CA PHE A 82 13.19 2.67 15.13
C PHE A 82 12.40 3.91 15.60
N GLN A 83 12.45 4.22 16.90
CA GLN A 83 11.81 5.42 17.46
C GLN A 83 12.38 6.70 16.86
N ASP A 84 13.69 6.79 16.65
CA ASP A 84 14.32 7.94 16.03
C ASP A 84 13.84 8.15 14.59
N PHE A 85 13.71 7.08 13.78
CA PHE A 85 13.14 7.19 12.44
C PHE A 85 11.68 7.64 12.45
N VAL A 86 10.89 7.17 13.42
CA VAL A 86 9.50 7.63 13.58
C VAL A 86 9.47 9.12 13.92
N ASN A 87 10.27 9.56 14.89
CA ASN A 87 10.37 10.97 15.29
C ASN A 87 10.86 11.85 14.13
N GLN A 88 11.80 11.35 13.33
CA GLN A 88 12.28 12.02 12.13
C GLN A 88 11.18 12.15 11.09
N ALA A 89 10.42 11.09 10.80
CA ALA A 89 9.31 11.14 9.85
C ALA A 89 8.22 12.14 10.27
N ILE A 90 7.89 12.18 11.56
CA ILE A 90 6.96 13.16 12.14
C ILE A 90 7.51 14.58 11.97
N SER A 91 8.77 14.81 12.35
CA SER A 91 9.41 16.12 12.29
C SER A 91 9.53 16.64 10.85
N GLN A 92 9.76 15.73 9.89
CA GLN A 92 9.80 16.04 8.46
C GLN A 92 8.41 16.17 7.81
N LYS A 93 7.34 16.03 8.60
CA LYS A 93 5.95 16.16 8.17
C LYS A 93 5.65 15.26 6.96
N TYR A 94 6.00 13.98 7.06
CA TYR A 94 5.50 12.99 6.11
C TYR A 94 3.97 12.92 6.21
N ASP A 95 3.31 12.75 5.07
CA ASP A 95 1.84 12.72 4.96
C ASP A 95 1.26 11.39 5.47
N GLY A 96 2.09 10.34 5.47
CA GLY A 96 1.75 9.05 6.06
C GLY A 96 2.98 8.30 6.56
N ILE A 97 2.78 7.51 7.61
CA ILE A 97 3.80 6.66 8.22
C ILE A 97 3.25 5.23 8.28
N ILE A 98 3.99 4.28 7.71
CA ILE A 98 3.72 2.85 7.77
C ILE A 98 4.76 2.22 8.69
N LEU A 99 4.29 1.56 9.75
CA LEU A 99 5.13 0.91 10.76
C LEU A 99 5.05 -0.62 10.63
N SER A 100 6.19 -1.30 10.72
CA SER A 100 6.24 -2.76 10.74
C SER A 100 7.19 -3.25 11.84
N GLN A 101 6.73 -4.21 12.66
CA GLN A 101 7.46 -4.78 13.81
C GLN A 101 7.90 -3.76 14.86
N GLY A 102 7.13 -2.68 15.05
CA GLY A 102 7.39 -1.74 16.14
C GLY A 102 7.16 -2.38 17.51
N ALA A 103 8.12 -2.27 18.41
CA ALA A 103 7.92 -2.57 19.82
C ALA A 103 7.42 -1.31 20.55
N ILE A 104 6.40 -1.45 21.40
CA ILE A 104 6.04 -0.41 22.35
C ILE A 104 7.03 -0.47 23.50
N ARG A 105 7.91 0.53 23.60
CA ARG A 105 8.65 0.75 24.83
C ARG A 105 7.70 1.37 25.84
N THR A 106 7.11 0.57 26.71
CA THR A 106 6.42 1.10 27.90
C THR A 106 7.43 1.87 28.74
N PRO A 107 7.16 3.13 29.14
CA PRO A 107 8.03 3.85 30.05
C PRO A 107 8.16 3.07 31.36
N PRO A 108 9.28 3.22 32.10
CA PRO A 108 9.40 2.62 33.41
C PRO A 108 8.20 3.03 34.27
N ARG A 109 7.46 2.04 34.77
CA ARG A 109 6.46 2.27 35.80
C ARG A 109 7.24 2.54 37.08
N TRP A 110 7.18 3.79 37.52
CA TRP A 110 7.62 4.19 38.86
C TRP A 110 6.77 3.47 39.91
#